data_AF-A0A8T1X3M1-F1
#
_entry.id   AF-A0A8T1X3M1-F1
#
_cell.length_a   1.000
_cell.length_b   1.000
_cell.length_c   1.000
_cell.angle_alpha   90.00
_cell.angle_beta   90.00
_cell.angle_gamma   90.00
#
_symmetry.space_group_name_H-M   'P 1'
#
loop_
_entity.id
_entity.type
_entity.pdbx_description
1 polymer ?
#
loop_
_entity_poly.entity_id
_entity_poly.type
_entity_poly.pdbx_seq_one_letter_code
_entity_poly.pdbx_strand_id
1 'polypeptide(L)'
;MQAMRELRREKRSAEYWRQPGPRDAAAKLLLAELEKPGMLAKHATPVYAETFPSWREFTEAIAHFGCVIEAAPPSSVSGLGVAAVSEAHATPAEPSYVRANLFVNPDGAVHVTSTQNVLASGSGLNRKTVAYTFPQTAVPHEAVKGACNATGQLLVEISVWGYVSVDFVVFQDEKSGGAPRLWALAVHPYLTNSAASFACFHLLARGSLNSDSGVYKAASSNMLAEGNPVRSNSGGGGTTELLLREASLAKDRHLSAPRSYVVCSYVFHPHVTTMQYSAFFHACRLHGVCFDVERTLGTLFLLTDSLTAGVFGVLSVGETTEGALAFLRTALEVIGREVGATIEMAASRSVSAHSGNFAQVLSAIRAATGGGKGDRLGKTRRLRF
;
A
#
# COMPACT_ATOMS: atom_id res chain seq x y z
N MET A 1 26.79 -7.12 -23.75
CA MET A 1 27.61 -7.37 -22.56
C MET A 1 28.59 -8.52 -22.79
N GLN A 2 29.54 -8.35 -23.71
CA GLN A 2 30.67 -9.26 -23.92
C GLN A 2 31.67 -9.19 -22.76
N ALA A 3 32.01 -7.98 -22.29
CA ALA A 3 32.92 -7.79 -21.16
C ALA A 3 32.38 -8.46 -19.89
N MET A 4 31.07 -8.37 -19.63
CA MET A 4 30.44 -9.06 -18.49
C MET A 4 30.51 -10.58 -18.62
N ARG A 5 30.42 -11.13 -19.84
CA ARG A 5 30.55 -12.58 -20.08
C ARG A 5 31.99 -13.04 -19.86
N GLU A 6 32.98 -12.25 -20.27
CA GLU A 6 34.40 -12.52 -20.06
C GLU A 6 34.75 -12.47 -18.56
N LEU A 7 34.33 -11.43 -17.85
CA LEU A 7 34.52 -11.30 -16.40
C LEU A 7 33.84 -12.44 -15.62
N ARG A 8 32.64 -12.90 -16.03
CA ARG A 8 31.96 -14.04 -15.40
C ARG A 8 32.63 -15.39 -15.69
N ARG A 9 33.37 -15.51 -16.80
CA ARG A 9 34.14 -16.71 -17.13
C ARG A 9 35.41 -16.83 -16.30
N GLU A 10 35.96 -15.70 -15.85
CA GLU A 10 36.98 -15.66 -14.82
C GLU A 10 36.35 -16.13 -13.50
N LYS A 11 36.36 -17.45 -13.24
CA LYS A 11 35.91 -18.06 -11.98
C LYS A 11 36.81 -17.62 -10.81
N ARG A 12 36.65 -16.37 -10.37
CA ARG A 12 37.41 -15.73 -9.30
C ARG A 12 36.55 -15.59 -8.05
N SER A 13 37.17 -15.62 -6.87
CA SER A 13 36.47 -15.47 -5.60
C SER A 13 35.94 -14.05 -5.38
N ALA A 14 35.00 -13.89 -4.44
CA ALA A 14 34.51 -12.57 -4.05
C ALA A 14 35.63 -11.67 -3.49
N GLU A 15 36.62 -12.24 -2.78
CA GLU A 15 37.78 -11.50 -2.27
C GLU A 15 38.63 -10.90 -3.38
N TYR A 16 38.80 -11.61 -4.51
CA TYR A 16 39.55 -11.10 -5.66
C TYR A 16 38.90 -9.82 -6.23
N TRP A 17 37.57 -9.84 -6.43
CA TRP A 17 36.83 -8.69 -6.96
C TRP A 17 36.73 -7.51 -5.99
N ARG A 18 37.00 -7.73 -4.70
CA ARG A 18 37.04 -6.66 -3.69
C ARG A 18 38.34 -5.84 -3.74
N GLN A 19 39.39 -6.34 -4.39
CA GLN A 19 40.66 -5.62 -4.51
C GLN A 19 40.50 -4.39 -5.43
N PRO A 20 41.05 -3.21 -5.08
CA PRO A 20 40.87 -1.98 -5.85
C PRO A 20 41.28 -2.12 -7.33
N GLY A 21 42.46 -2.69 -7.62
CA GLY A 21 42.95 -2.85 -8.99
C GLY A 21 42.02 -3.67 -9.90
N PRO A 22 41.72 -4.95 -9.55
CA PRO A 22 40.78 -5.78 -10.28
C PRO A 22 39.38 -5.16 -10.43
N ARG A 23 38.85 -4.56 -9.36
CA ARG A 23 37.55 -3.89 -9.37
C ARG A 23 37.52 -2.74 -10.37
N ASP A 24 38.52 -1.87 -10.32
CA ASP A 24 38.58 -0.67 -11.15
C ASP A 24 38.84 -1.04 -12.63
N ALA A 25 39.64 -2.09 -12.88
CA ALA A 25 39.84 -2.63 -14.23
C ALA A 25 38.54 -3.21 -14.82
N ALA A 26 37.81 -4.01 -14.03
CA ALA A 26 36.51 -4.55 -14.44
C ALA A 26 35.47 -3.45 -14.67
N ALA A 27 35.42 -2.44 -13.79
CA ALA A 27 34.54 -1.30 -13.93
C ALA A 27 34.81 -0.52 -15.23
N LYS A 28 36.09 -0.25 -15.56
CA LYS A 28 36.47 0.41 -16.82
C LYS A 28 36.02 -0.37 -18.06
N LEU A 29 36.19 -1.70 -18.05
CA LEU A 29 35.73 -2.55 -19.17
C LEU A 29 34.22 -2.50 -19.35
N LEU A 30 33.47 -2.58 -18.24
CA LEU A 30 32.01 -2.51 -18.27
C LEU A 30 31.51 -1.12 -18.70
N LEU A 31 32.10 -0.05 -18.18
CA LEU A 31 31.77 1.32 -18.55
C LEU A 31 32.02 1.57 -20.04
N ALA A 32 33.20 1.19 -20.56
CA ALA A 32 33.52 1.33 -21.97
C ALA A 32 32.56 0.55 -22.89
N GLU A 33 32.01 -0.58 -22.43
CA GLU A 33 30.97 -1.29 -23.18
C GLU A 33 29.59 -0.60 -23.08
N LEU A 34 29.22 -0.12 -21.90
CA LEU A 34 27.93 0.55 -21.67
C LEU A 34 27.83 1.93 -22.35
N GLU A 35 28.95 2.64 -22.48
CA GLU A 35 29.05 3.95 -23.14
C GLU A 35 28.89 3.87 -24.66
N LYS A 36 28.98 2.68 -25.26
CA LYS A 36 28.71 2.51 -26.70
C LYS A 36 27.28 2.94 -27.01
N PRO A 37 27.04 3.72 -28.08
CA PRO A 37 25.71 4.22 -28.42
C PRO A 37 24.65 3.11 -28.43
N GLY A 38 23.60 3.31 -27.63
CA GLY A 38 22.47 2.38 -27.52
C GLY A 38 22.72 1.12 -26.70
N MET A 39 23.89 0.89 -26.10
CA MET A 39 24.14 -0.29 -25.28
C MET A 39 23.36 -0.29 -23.97
N LEU A 40 23.33 0.84 -23.25
CA LEU A 40 22.54 0.97 -22.02
C LEU A 40 21.04 0.74 -22.31
N ALA A 41 20.51 1.33 -23.38
CA ALA A 41 19.11 1.18 -23.77
C ALA A 41 18.71 -0.26 -24.16
N LYS A 42 19.68 -1.12 -24.53
CA LYS A 42 19.44 -2.56 -24.77
C LYS A 42 19.32 -3.38 -23.48
N HIS A 43 19.85 -2.87 -22.37
CA HIS A 43 19.99 -3.61 -21.12
C HIS A 43 19.24 -2.98 -19.95
N ALA A 44 18.74 -1.77 -20.11
CA ALA A 44 17.92 -1.07 -19.13
C ALA A 44 16.90 -0.19 -19.85
N THR A 45 15.75 0.00 -19.21
CA THR A 45 14.72 0.94 -19.63
C THR A 45 14.21 1.71 -18.41
N PRO A 46 13.92 3.01 -18.55
CA PRO A 46 13.12 3.71 -17.55
C PRO A 46 11.78 2.99 -17.36
N VAL A 47 11.41 2.72 -16.10
CA VAL A 47 10.17 1.99 -15.76
C VAL A 47 8.96 2.91 -15.77
N TYR A 48 9.12 4.13 -15.26
CA TYR A 48 8.07 5.16 -15.20
C TYR A 48 8.32 6.23 -16.26
N ALA A 49 8.08 5.87 -17.52
CA ALA A 49 8.30 6.75 -18.67
C ALA A 49 7.40 8.01 -18.66
N GLU A 50 6.31 8.00 -17.89
CA GLU A 50 5.48 9.17 -17.62
C GLU A 50 6.21 10.25 -16.80
N THR A 51 7.19 9.85 -15.99
CA THR A 51 8.01 10.76 -15.17
C THR A 51 9.34 11.03 -15.85
N PHE A 52 9.95 9.99 -16.43
CA PHE A 52 11.24 10.06 -17.10
C PHE A 52 11.12 9.49 -18.52
N PRO A 53 10.67 10.30 -19.49
CA PRO A 53 10.42 9.83 -20.87
C PRO A 53 11.67 9.31 -21.57
N SER A 54 12.85 9.83 -21.22
CA SER A 54 14.13 9.35 -21.74
C SER A 54 15.23 9.28 -20.67
N TRP A 55 16.35 8.66 -21.04
CA TRP A 55 17.55 8.62 -20.21
C TRP A 55 18.12 10.01 -19.89
N ARG A 56 17.84 11.02 -20.74
CA ARG A 56 18.31 12.39 -20.51
C ARG A 56 17.64 12.98 -19.27
N GLU A 57 16.31 12.99 -19.24
CA GLU A 57 15.55 13.52 -18.10
C GLU A 57 15.84 12.73 -16.83
N PHE A 58 16.01 11.40 -16.96
CA PHE A 58 16.41 10.56 -15.83
C PHE A 58 17.80 10.95 -15.28
N THR A 59 18.79 11.18 -16.14
CA THR A 59 20.15 11.55 -15.73
C THR A 59 20.19 12.94 -15.10
N GLU A 60 19.42 13.89 -15.65
CA GLU A 60 19.25 15.20 -15.05
C GLU A 60 18.67 15.10 -13.64
N ALA A 61 17.65 14.26 -13.42
CA ALA A 61 17.09 14.03 -12.10
C ALA A 61 18.12 13.42 -11.13
N ILE A 62 18.93 12.46 -11.57
CA ILE A 62 20.00 11.87 -10.74
C ILE A 62 21.00 12.95 -10.30
N ALA A 63 21.36 13.90 -11.17
CA ALA A 63 22.28 14.98 -10.80
C ALA A 63 21.70 15.90 -9.71
N HIS A 64 20.38 16.07 -9.66
CA HIS A 64 19.70 16.92 -8.67
C HIS A 64 19.39 16.20 -7.36
N PHE A 65 18.98 14.93 -7.42
CA PHE A 65 18.43 14.19 -6.27
C PHE A 65 19.30 13.01 -5.80
N GLY A 66 20.33 12.64 -6.56
CA GLY A 66 21.06 11.40 -6.37
C GLY A 66 20.32 10.18 -6.91
N CYS A 67 20.89 8.99 -6.70
CA CYS A 67 20.26 7.73 -7.07
C CYS A 67 20.59 6.64 -6.04
N VAL A 68 19.70 5.65 -5.94
CA VAL A 68 19.90 4.43 -5.17
C VAL A 68 20.07 3.27 -6.14
N ILE A 69 21.10 2.46 -5.92
CA ILE A 69 21.32 1.21 -6.64
C ILE A 69 21.15 0.07 -5.64
N GLU A 70 20.14 -0.75 -5.84
CA GLU A 70 19.80 -1.86 -4.94
C GLU A 70 19.53 -3.15 -5.69
N ALA A 71 19.57 -4.27 -4.96
CA ALA A 71 19.22 -5.57 -5.50
C ALA A 71 17.70 -5.68 -5.61
N ALA A 72 17.21 -6.10 -6.79
CA ALA A 72 15.80 -6.46 -6.94
C ALA A 72 15.53 -7.82 -6.28
N PRO A 73 14.36 -8.02 -5.64
CA PRO A 73 13.98 -9.32 -5.12
C PRO A 73 13.89 -10.34 -6.27
N PRO A 74 14.24 -11.62 -6.03
CA PRO A 74 13.97 -12.69 -6.97
C PRO A 74 12.50 -12.65 -7.37
N SER A 75 12.23 -12.37 -8.64
CA SER A 75 10.87 -12.37 -9.19
C SER A 75 10.86 -13.24 -10.44
N SER A 76 9.76 -13.95 -10.66
CA SER A 76 9.54 -14.84 -11.80
C SER A 76 9.38 -14.10 -13.14
N VAL A 77 9.54 -12.77 -13.17
CA VAL A 77 9.28 -11.95 -14.34
C VAL A 77 10.60 -11.49 -14.98
N SER A 78 11.02 -12.24 -15.98
CA SER A 78 11.98 -11.81 -17.01
C SER A 78 11.45 -10.58 -17.76
N GLY A 79 11.68 -9.38 -17.23
CA GLY A 79 11.48 -8.10 -17.94
C GLY A 79 12.60 -7.75 -18.92
N LEU A 80 13.66 -8.57 -18.99
CA LEU A 80 14.71 -8.51 -20.00
C LEU A 80 14.64 -9.80 -20.81
N GLY A 81 14.32 -9.69 -22.10
CA GLY A 81 14.11 -10.81 -23.02
C GLY A 81 15.30 -11.75 -23.15
N VAL A 82 15.45 -12.65 -22.18
CA VAL A 82 16.29 -13.84 -22.28
C VAL A 82 15.36 -15.02 -22.03
N ALA A 83 15.17 -15.82 -23.09
CA ALA A 83 14.33 -17.00 -23.11
C ALA A 83 14.62 -17.89 -21.89
N ALA A 84 13.62 -18.07 -21.04
CA ALA A 84 13.66 -19.07 -19.99
C ALA A 84 13.57 -20.45 -20.65
N VAL A 85 14.61 -21.27 -20.48
CA VAL A 85 14.52 -22.70 -20.72
C VAL A 85 13.64 -23.28 -19.63
N SER A 86 12.60 -24.00 -20.03
CA SER A 86 11.64 -24.62 -19.15
C SER A 86 12.28 -25.77 -18.36
N GLU A 87 12.32 -25.64 -17.03
CA GLU A 87 12.34 -26.81 -16.15
C GLU A 87 11.26 -26.65 -15.09
N ALA A 88 10.46 -27.70 -14.94
CA ALA A 88 9.26 -27.76 -14.12
C ALA A 88 9.60 -27.84 -12.63
N HIS A 89 9.91 -26.70 -12.01
CA HIS A 89 9.91 -26.53 -10.56
C HIS A 89 9.00 -25.34 -10.20
N ALA A 90 8.32 -25.46 -9.06
CA ALA A 90 7.22 -24.59 -8.61
C ALA A 90 7.47 -23.11 -8.95
N THR A 91 6.52 -22.47 -9.64
CA THR A 91 6.57 -21.04 -9.95
C THR A 91 6.86 -20.24 -8.68
N PRO A 92 7.99 -19.51 -8.58
CA PRO A 92 8.25 -18.70 -7.41
C PRO A 92 7.14 -17.67 -7.27
N ALA A 93 6.50 -17.65 -6.10
CA ALA A 93 5.46 -16.71 -5.77
C ALA A 93 5.98 -15.27 -5.94
N GLU A 94 5.18 -14.38 -6.52
CA GLU A 94 5.56 -12.97 -6.64
C GLU A 94 5.85 -12.36 -5.25
N PRO A 95 6.83 -11.44 -5.17
CA PRO A 95 7.12 -10.76 -3.92
C PRO A 95 5.89 -10.00 -3.42
N SER A 96 5.61 -10.13 -2.13
CA SER A 96 4.62 -9.33 -1.42
C SER A 96 5.27 -8.07 -0.86
N TYR A 97 4.47 -7.04 -0.63
CA TYR A 97 4.98 -5.76 -0.13
C TYR A 97 4.20 -5.35 1.11
N VAL A 98 4.91 -4.81 2.08
CA VAL A 98 4.35 -4.42 3.38
C VAL A 98 4.73 -2.99 3.68
N ARG A 99 3.79 -2.20 4.18
CA ARG A 99 4.05 -0.90 4.78
C ARG A 99 3.78 -0.97 6.27
N ALA A 100 4.74 -0.55 7.08
CA ALA A 100 4.56 -0.37 8.50
C ALA A 100 4.54 1.13 8.84
N ASN A 101 3.55 1.56 9.61
CA ASN A 101 3.44 2.92 10.10
C ASN A 101 3.89 2.97 11.55
N LEU A 102 4.69 3.97 11.88
CA LEU A 102 5.28 4.19 13.18
C LEU A 102 5.01 5.62 13.66
N PHE A 103 5.05 5.80 14.97
CA PHE A 103 5.19 7.10 15.59
C PHE A 103 6.41 7.06 16.53
N VAL A 104 7.37 7.94 16.26
CA VAL A 104 8.59 8.10 17.09
C VAL A 104 8.37 9.31 17.99
N ASN A 105 8.30 9.09 19.30
CA ASN A 105 8.08 10.15 20.27
C ASN A 105 9.35 10.94 20.58
N PRO A 106 9.21 12.20 21.03
CA PRO A 106 10.29 12.99 21.61
C PRO A 106 11.06 12.34 22.76
N ASP A 107 10.40 11.49 23.54
CA ASP A 107 11.00 10.79 24.67
C ASP A 107 11.80 9.54 24.27
N GLY A 108 11.89 9.26 22.97
CA GLY A 108 12.56 8.09 22.41
C GLY A 108 11.68 6.85 22.30
N ALA A 109 10.42 6.88 22.70
CA ALA A 109 9.51 5.75 22.55
C ALA A 109 9.09 5.55 21.08
N VAL A 110 9.15 4.31 20.59
CA VAL A 110 8.76 3.93 19.23
C VAL A 110 7.47 3.11 19.28
N HIS A 111 6.45 3.55 18.55
CA HIS A 111 5.16 2.87 18.47
C HIS A 111 4.85 2.44 17.04
N VAL A 112 4.74 1.13 16.83
CA VAL A 112 4.19 0.59 15.57
C VAL A 112 2.67 0.77 15.60
N THR A 113 2.14 1.68 14.78
CA THR A 113 0.72 2.05 14.75
C THR A 113 -0.09 1.17 13.81
N SER A 114 0.47 0.70 12.70
CA SER A 114 -0.19 -0.28 11.83
C SER A 114 0.80 -0.96 10.90
N THR A 115 0.46 -2.18 10.48
CA THR A 115 1.20 -2.93 9.46
C THR A 115 0.21 -3.35 8.38
N GLN A 116 0.54 -3.07 7.11
CA GLN A 116 -0.39 -3.19 5.99
C GLN A 116 0.25 -3.99 4.84
N ASN A 117 -0.50 -4.89 4.20
CA ASN A 117 -0.11 -5.40 2.90
C ASN A 117 -0.35 -4.30 1.84
N VAL A 118 0.52 -4.22 0.84
CA VAL A 118 0.38 -3.31 -0.30
C VAL A 118 -0.22 -4.09 -1.46
N LEU A 119 -1.45 -3.73 -1.85
CA LEU A 119 -2.07 -4.20 -3.08
C LEU A 119 -1.65 -3.29 -4.22
N ALA A 120 -1.26 -3.90 -5.32
CA ALA A 120 -0.77 -3.16 -6.47
C ALA A 120 -1.32 -3.69 -7.79
N SER A 121 -1.22 -2.85 -8.80
CA SER A 121 -1.42 -3.20 -10.20
C SER A 121 -0.07 -3.25 -10.92
N GLY A 122 -0.01 -4.00 -12.01
CA GLY A 122 1.23 -4.22 -12.77
C GLY A 122 2.03 -5.38 -12.19
N SER A 123 3.21 -5.63 -12.76
CA SER A 123 4.10 -6.71 -12.34
C SER A 123 5.55 -6.24 -12.27
N GLY A 124 6.36 -6.98 -11.53
CA GLY A 124 7.78 -6.68 -11.35
C GLY A 124 8.03 -5.26 -10.84
N LEU A 125 8.89 -4.53 -11.56
CA LEU A 125 9.27 -3.15 -11.22
C LEU A 125 8.22 -2.11 -11.64
N ASN A 126 7.35 -2.39 -12.61
CA ASN A 126 6.29 -1.47 -13.05
C ASN A 126 5.03 -1.56 -12.16
N ARG A 127 5.25 -1.83 -10.87
CA ARG A 127 4.18 -1.98 -9.90
C ARG A 127 3.71 -0.60 -9.45
N LYS A 128 2.39 -0.41 -9.38
CA LYS A 128 1.76 0.80 -8.84
C LYS A 128 0.85 0.43 -7.69
N THR A 129 1.06 1.01 -6.52
CA THR A 129 0.21 0.78 -5.36
C THR A 129 -1.21 1.26 -5.64
N VAL A 130 -2.18 0.38 -5.41
CA VAL A 130 -3.61 0.63 -5.58
C VAL A 130 -4.31 0.78 -4.23
N ALA A 131 -3.98 -0.08 -3.27
CA ALA A 131 -4.63 -0.09 -1.97
C ALA A 131 -3.71 -0.66 -0.89
N TYR A 132 -4.09 -0.45 0.37
CA TYR A 132 -3.47 -1.07 1.54
C TYR A 132 -4.51 -1.91 2.27
N THR A 133 -4.13 -3.12 2.72
CA THR A 133 -4.97 -3.95 3.59
C THR A 133 -4.34 -4.08 4.97
N PHE A 134 -5.15 -3.95 6.01
CA PHE A 134 -4.72 -4.03 7.40
C PHE A 134 -5.51 -5.13 8.12
N PRO A 135 -4.85 -5.96 8.96
CA PRO A 135 -3.40 -6.02 9.16
C PRO A 135 -2.67 -6.71 7.99
N GLN A 136 -1.34 -6.57 7.93
CA GLN A 136 -0.52 -7.33 7.00
C GLN A 136 -0.47 -8.81 7.39
N THR A 137 -0.33 -9.68 6.39
CA THR A 137 -0.29 -11.14 6.56
C THR A 137 0.84 -11.80 5.78
N ALA A 138 1.68 -11.01 5.10
CA ALA A 138 2.75 -11.51 4.24
C ALA A 138 3.92 -12.13 5.02
N VAL A 139 4.12 -11.72 6.27
CA VAL A 139 5.27 -12.13 7.11
C VAL A 139 4.83 -12.17 8.58
N PRO A 140 5.47 -12.97 9.46
CA PRO A 140 5.18 -12.92 10.89
C PRO A 140 5.27 -11.50 11.46
N HIS A 141 4.27 -11.09 12.23
CA HIS A 141 4.18 -9.72 12.76
C HIS A 141 5.39 -9.33 13.61
N GLU A 142 5.95 -10.28 14.36
CA GLU A 142 7.16 -10.09 15.17
C GLU A 142 8.37 -9.64 14.34
N ALA A 143 8.52 -10.12 13.10
CA ALA A 143 9.64 -9.76 12.24
C ALA A 143 9.51 -8.30 11.76
N VAL A 144 8.31 -7.89 11.35
CA VAL A 144 8.04 -6.50 10.95
C VAL A 144 8.18 -5.57 12.14
N LYS A 145 7.63 -5.95 13.31
CA LYS A 145 7.75 -5.19 14.55
C LYS A 145 9.21 -5.02 14.97
N GLY A 146 9.99 -6.09 14.94
CA GLY A 146 11.42 -6.05 15.26
C GLY A 146 12.20 -5.11 14.33
N ALA A 147 11.98 -5.23 13.02
CA ALA A 147 12.58 -4.33 12.03
C ALA A 147 12.15 -2.87 12.25
N CYS A 148 10.87 -2.62 12.53
CA CYS A 148 10.34 -1.28 12.82
C CYS A 148 10.94 -0.67 14.09
N ASN A 149 11.07 -1.46 15.15
CA ASN A 149 11.66 -1.00 16.40
C ASN A 149 13.14 -0.64 16.21
N ALA A 150 13.90 -1.47 15.49
CA ALA A 150 15.30 -1.17 15.16
C ALA A 150 15.42 0.11 14.33
N THR A 151 14.61 0.27 13.28
CA THR A 151 14.57 1.52 12.49
C THR A 151 14.18 2.72 13.35
N GLY A 152 13.17 2.60 14.20
CA GLY A 152 12.73 3.68 15.08
C GLY A 152 13.81 4.08 16.09
N GLN A 153 14.53 3.12 16.67
CA GLN A 153 15.66 3.40 17.57
C GLN A 153 16.77 4.20 16.86
N LEU A 154 17.12 3.82 15.63
CA LEU A 154 18.08 4.59 14.83
C LEU A 154 17.58 6.01 14.54
N LEU A 155 16.28 6.19 14.27
CA LEU A 155 15.69 7.52 14.07
C LEU A 155 15.77 8.38 15.33
N VAL A 156 15.57 7.79 16.52
CA VAL A 156 15.76 8.46 17.81
C VAL A 156 17.21 8.92 17.97
N GLU A 157 18.19 8.07 17.65
CA GLU A 157 19.62 8.40 17.75
C GLU A 157 20.00 9.62 16.89
N ILE A 158 19.38 9.76 15.71
CA ILE A 158 19.60 10.91 14.83
C ILE A 158 18.60 12.06 15.06
N SER A 159 17.85 12.05 16.16
CA SER A 159 16.88 13.08 16.54
C SER A 159 15.76 13.31 15.51
N VAL A 160 15.31 12.24 14.85
CA VAL A 160 14.15 12.24 13.96
C VAL A 160 12.93 11.65 14.68
N TRP A 161 11.93 12.49 14.86
CA TRP A 161 10.68 12.26 15.58
C TRP A 161 9.45 12.52 14.72
N GLY A 162 8.31 11.97 15.14
CA GLY A 162 7.01 12.14 14.48
C GLY A 162 6.55 10.90 13.71
N TYR A 163 5.72 11.12 12.69
CA TYR A 163 5.19 10.05 11.85
C TYR A 163 6.26 9.53 10.91
N VAL A 164 6.39 8.20 10.86
CA VAL A 164 7.31 7.52 9.97
C VAL A 164 6.59 6.34 9.33
N SER A 165 6.86 6.03 8.07
CA SER A 165 6.45 4.77 7.46
C SER A 165 7.67 4.05 6.89
N VAL A 166 7.71 2.73 7.03
CA VAL A 166 8.78 1.90 6.46
C VAL A 166 8.16 0.91 5.48
N ASP A 167 8.69 0.90 4.26
CA ASP A 167 8.30 -0.03 3.21
C ASP A 167 9.22 -1.23 3.21
N PHE A 168 8.62 -2.41 3.02
CA PHE A 168 9.33 -3.67 2.93
C PHE A 168 8.88 -4.47 1.71
N VAL A 169 9.80 -5.28 1.20
CA VAL A 169 9.50 -6.40 0.31
C VAL A 169 9.68 -7.73 1.02
N VAL A 170 8.74 -8.63 0.79
CA VAL A 170 8.69 -9.98 1.33
C VAL A 170 8.76 -10.97 0.18
N PHE A 171 9.71 -11.89 0.22
CA PHE A 171 9.87 -12.92 -0.81
C PHE A 171 10.51 -14.17 -0.22
N GLN A 172 10.44 -15.28 -0.95
CA GLN A 172 11.14 -16.51 -0.57
C GLN A 172 12.39 -16.67 -1.44
N ASP A 173 13.46 -17.12 -0.82
CA ASP A 173 14.72 -17.48 -1.49
C ASP A 173 15.03 -18.94 -1.13
N GLU A 174 15.54 -19.72 -2.09
CA GLU A 174 15.91 -21.13 -1.95
C GLU A 174 16.82 -21.36 -0.74
N LYS A 175 17.70 -20.40 -0.45
CA LYS A 175 18.64 -20.46 0.69
C LYS A 175 17.97 -20.34 2.06
N SER A 176 16.69 -19.96 2.10
CA SER A 176 15.97 -19.62 3.33
C SER A 176 15.15 -20.80 3.88
N GLY A 177 15.21 -21.97 3.23
CA GLY A 177 14.50 -23.16 3.69
C GLY A 177 12.97 -22.98 3.76
N GLY A 178 12.41 -22.13 2.91
CA GLY A 178 10.97 -21.79 2.88
C GLY A 178 10.55 -20.64 3.79
N ALA A 179 11.42 -20.12 4.65
CA ALA A 179 11.11 -18.95 5.46
C ALA A 179 11.05 -17.66 4.60
N PRO A 180 10.09 -16.74 4.84
CA PRO A 180 10.03 -15.47 4.14
C PRO A 180 11.22 -14.59 4.51
N ARG A 181 11.84 -13.97 3.52
CA ARG A 181 12.81 -12.88 3.68
C ARG A 181 12.11 -11.54 3.67
N LEU A 182 12.55 -10.64 4.55
CA LEU A 182 12.05 -9.27 4.67
C LEU A 182 13.20 -8.30 4.38
N TRP A 183 13.08 -7.51 3.32
CA TRP A 183 14.04 -6.43 3.00
C TRP A 183 13.35 -5.07 3.14
N ALA A 184 14.03 -4.11 3.77
CA ALA A 184 13.58 -2.73 3.81
C ALA A 184 13.85 -2.06 2.45
N LEU A 185 12.89 -1.25 1.98
CA LEU A 185 12.95 -0.53 0.71
C LEU A 185 13.10 0.97 0.91
N ALA A 186 12.30 1.54 1.81
CA ALA A 186 12.25 2.99 2.00
C ALA A 186 11.79 3.36 3.40
N VAL A 187 12.27 4.52 3.87
CA VAL A 187 11.79 5.19 5.08
C VAL A 187 11.15 6.51 4.65
N HIS A 188 9.93 6.76 5.13
CA HIS A 188 9.13 7.94 4.84
C HIS A 188 8.94 8.73 6.14
N PRO A 189 9.80 9.71 6.46
CA PRO A 189 9.76 10.43 7.74
C PRO A 189 8.70 11.56 7.72
N TYR A 190 7.47 11.21 7.36
CA TYR A 190 6.32 12.10 7.33
C TYR A 190 5.01 11.31 7.50
N LEU A 191 3.91 12.02 7.73
CA LEU A 191 2.58 11.41 7.80
C LEU A 191 2.15 10.93 6.41
N THR A 192 2.29 9.64 6.13
CA THR A 192 1.81 9.06 4.87
C THR A 192 0.29 8.92 4.85
N ASN A 193 -0.30 8.89 3.64
CA ASN A 193 -1.73 8.60 3.46
C ASN A 193 -2.15 7.30 4.13
N SER A 194 -1.26 6.31 4.19
CA SER A 194 -1.53 5.02 4.82
C SER A 194 -1.60 5.12 6.35
N ALA A 195 -0.75 5.95 6.97
CA ALA A 195 -0.77 6.25 8.40
C ALA A 195 -2.01 7.09 8.77
N ALA A 196 -2.34 8.08 7.93
CA ALA A 196 -3.57 8.87 8.09
C ALA A 196 -4.84 8.00 7.99
N SER A 197 -4.84 7.02 7.08
CA SER A 197 -5.94 6.07 6.93
C SER A 197 -6.13 5.20 8.18
N PHE A 198 -5.03 4.76 8.81
CA PHE A 198 -5.11 4.07 10.09
C PHE A 198 -5.69 4.97 11.19
N ALA A 199 -5.28 6.23 11.28
CA ALA A 199 -5.84 7.17 12.26
C ALA A 199 -7.35 7.36 12.08
N CYS A 200 -7.82 7.48 10.83
CA CYS A 200 -9.24 7.54 10.49
C CYS A 200 -9.98 6.26 10.92
N PHE A 201 -9.45 5.09 10.57
CA PHE A 201 -10.00 3.80 11.00
C PHE A 201 -10.06 3.67 12.53
N HIS A 202 -8.98 4.03 13.22
CA HIS A 202 -8.88 3.94 14.67
C HIS A 202 -9.93 4.82 15.37
N LEU A 203 -10.08 6.07 14.92
CA LEU A 203 -11.08 7.01 15.42
C LEU A 203 -12.51 6.47 15.29
N LEU A 204 -12.82 5.78 14.18
CA LEU A 204 -14.15 5.23 13.92
C LEU A 204 -14.41 3.95 14.72
N ALA A 205 -13.41 3.06 14.79
CA ALA A 205 -13.54 1.79 15.48
C ALA A 205 -13.40 1.91 17.01
N ARG A 206 -12.80 3.00 17.51
CA ARG A 206 -12.60 3.34 18.93
C ARG A 206 -12.03 2.19 19.77
N GLY A 207 -11.21 1.40 19.10
CA GLY A 207 -10.72 0.10 19.56
C GLY A 207 -9.28 0.18 20.02
N SER A 208 -8.61 -0.96 20.07
CA SER A 208 -7.20 -1.03 20.45
C SER A 208 -6.44 -1.97 19.52
N LEU A 209 -5.25 -1.55 19.12
CA LEU A 209 -4.25 -2.43 18.48
C LEU A 209 -3.49 -3.20 19.57
N ASN A 210 -3.47 -4.52 19.48
CA ASN A 210 -2.52 -5.31 20.24
C ASN A 210 -1.16 -5.27 19.54
N SER A 211 -0.17 -4.61 20.14
CA SER A 211 1.14 -4.38 19.54
C SER A 211 1.97 -5.65 19.33
N ASP A 212 1.69 -6.73 20.07
CA ASP A 212 2.41 -8.01 19.98
C ASP A 212 1.89 -8.91 18.87
N SER A 213 0.59 -8.86 18.59
CA SER A 213 -0.06 -9.69 17.56
C SER A 213 -0.38 -8.93 16.27
N GLY A 214 -0.43 -7.59 16.31
CA GLY A 214 -0.89 -6.78 15.19
C GLY A 214 -2.41 -6.79 15.00
N VAL A 215 -3.16 -7.49 15.85
CA VAL A 215 -4.61 -7.61 15.76
C VAL A 215 -5.28 -6.40 16.38
N TYR A 216 -6.23 -5.82 15.66
CA TYR A 216 -7.07 -4.72 16.14
C TYR A 216 -8.45 -5.22 16.55
N LYS A 217 -8.93 -4.77 17.71
CA LYS A 217 -10.29 -5.08 18.21
C LYS A 217 -11.07 -3.79 18.44
N ALA A 218 -12.28 -3.72 17.92
CA ALA A 218 -13.18 -2.58 18.16
C ALA A 218 -13.66 -2.51 19.62
N ALA A 219 -14.09 -1.33 20.06
CA ALA A 219 -14.81 -1.22 21.32
C ALA A 219 -16.18 -1.93 21.26
N SER A 220 -16.59 -2.55 22.35
CA SER A 220 -17.96 -3.06 22.50
C SER A 220 -18.95 -1.90 22.68
N SER A 221 -20.07 -1.94 21.96
CA SER A 221 -21.14 -0.91 21.99
C SER A 221 -21.88 -0.83 23.34
N ASN A 222 -21.77 -1.85 24.20
CA ASN A 222 -22.58 -1.98 25.42
C ASN A 222 -22.29 -0.99 26.57
N MET A 223 -21.45 0.03 26.39
CA MET A 223 -21.02 0.94 27.48
C MET A 223 -21.33 2.42 27.24
N LEU A 224 -22.11 2.78 26.21
CA LEU A 224 -22.48 4.18 25.97
C LEU A 224 -23.47 4.78 27.01
N ALA A 225 -23.81 4.06 28.08
CA ALA A 225 -24.84 4.48 29.04
C ALA A 225 -24.34 4.89 30.44
N GLU A 226 -23.11 4.59 30.87
CA GLU A 226 -22.69 4.87 32.25
C GLU A 226 -21.26 5.45 32.31
N GLY A 227 -21.13 6.76 32.11
CA GLY A 227 -19.86 7.44 32.30
C GLY A 227 -20.06 8.95 32.27
N ASN A 228 -20.26 9.54 33.45
CA ASN A 228 -20.41 10.99 33.63
C ASN A 228 -19.20 11.72 33.00
N PRO A 229 -19.39 12.68 32.07
CA PRO A 229 -18.26 13.36 31.45
C PRO A 229 -17.67 14.37 32.43
N VAL A 230 -16.55 14.03 33.06
CA VAL A 230 -15.71 15.01 33.76
C VAL A 230 -15.14 15.97 32.71
N ARG A 231 -15.65 17.21 32.73
CA ARG A 231 -15.13 18.33 31.94
C ARG A 231 -13.76 18.73 32.47
N SER A 232 -12.69 18.34 31.77
CA SER A 232 -11.37 18.94 31.94
C SER A 232 -11.17 20.02 30.88
N ASN A 233 -11.06 21.26 31.36
CA ASN A 233 -10.82 22.47 30.57
C ASN A 233 -9.32 22.52 30.18
N SER A 234 -8.98 22.10 28.96
CA SER A 234 -7.68 22.43 28.35
C SER A 234 -7.83 22.44 26.84
N GLY A 235 -7.79 23.65 26.27
CA GLY A 235 -7.78 23.88 24.84
C GLY A 235 -6.40 23.56 24.25
N GLY A 236 -6.40 22.99 23.05
CA GLY A 236 -5.20 22.83 22.23
C GLY A 236 -4.63 21.41 22.15
N GLY A 237 -5.45 20.38 21.95
CA GLY A 237 -4.98 19.01 21.78
C GLY A 237 -4.96 18.54 20.32
N GLY A 238 -3.77 18.36 19.76
CA GLY A 238 -3.58 17.80 18.41
C GLY A 238 -4.03 16.34 18.31
N THR A 239 -4.13 15.83 17.08
CA THR A 239 -4.52 14.44 16.76
C THR A 239 -3.73 13.38 17.55
N THR A 240 -2.48 13.66 17.90
CA THR A 240 -1.62 12.80 18.72
C THR A 240 -2.10 12.66 20.16
N GLU A 241 -2.63 13.73 20.77
CA GLU A 241 -3.15 13.68 22.15
C GLU A 241 -4.46 12.88 22.21
N LEU A 242 -5.29 12.96 21.17
CA LEU A 242 -6.46 12.10 21.00
C LEU A 242 -6.07 10.62 20.92
N LEU A 243 -5.06 10.28 20.10
CA LEU A 243 -4.55 8.91 19.96
C LEU A 243 -3.98 8.36 21.29
N LEU A 244 -3.22 9.17 22.03
CA LEU A 244 -2.63 8.79 23.33
C LEU A 244 -3.68 8.71 24.46
N ARG A 245 -4.68 9.60 24.44
CA ARG A 245 -5.79 9.62 25.39
C ARG A 245 -6.72 8.42 25.18
N GLU A 246 -7.03 8.07 23.93
CA GLU A 246 -7.79 6.84 23.64
C GLU A 246 -7.02 5.57 23.98
N ALA A 247 -5.69 5.55 23.74
CA ALA A 247 -4.82 4.45 24.18
C ALA A 247 -4.81 4.27 25.71
N SER A 248 -4.92 5.36 26.47
CA SER A 248 -5.02 5.33 27.94
C SER A 248 -6.41 4.88 28.42
N LEU A 249 -7.49 5.25 27.71
CA LEU A 249 -8.87 4.84 27.98
C LEU A 249 -9.18 3.39 27.53
N ALA A 250 -8.29 2.76 26.76
CA ALA A 250 -8.43 1.37 26.32
C ALA A 250 -8.17 0.34 27.43
N LYS A 251 -7.59 0.74 28.57
CA LYS A 251 -7.32 -0.18 29.71
C LYS A 251 -8.58 -0.77 30.35
N ASP A 252 -9.74 -0.11 30.21
CA ASP A 252 -11.01 -0.49 30.88
C ASP A 252 -12.15 -0.90 29.92
N ARG A 253 -11.86 -1.21 28.64
CA ARG A 253 -12.90 -1.58 27.67
C ARG A 253 -12.96 -3.09 27.42
N HIS A 254 -14.14 -3.69 27.54
CA HIS A 254 -14.40 -5.03 27.01
C HIS A 254 -14.28 -4.98 25.47
N LEU A 255 -13.15 -5.45 24.95
CA LEU A 255 -12.83 -5.42 23.51
C LEU A 255 -13.65 -6.47 22.75
N SER A 256 -14.18 -6.06 21.60
CA SER A 256 -15.08 -6.84 20.75
C SER A 256 -14.33 -7.59 19.63
N ALA A 257 -15.06 -8.02 18.60
CA ALA A 257 -14.59 -8.72 17.41
C ALA A 257 -13.44 -8.00 16.70
N PRO A 258 -12.56 -8.76 16.00
CA PRO A 258 -11.47 -8.18 15.22
C PRO A 258 -12.01 -7.23 14.15
N ARG A 259 -11.18 -6.26 13.77
CA ARG A 259 -11.44 -5.36 12.65
C ARG A 259 -10.23 -5.29 11.74
N SER A 260 -10.55 -5.35 10.45
CA SER A 260 -9.63 -5.13 9.35
C SER A 260 -10.15 -3.98 8.50
N TYR A 261 -9.27 -3.33 7.76
CA TYR A 261 -9.70 -2.39 6.73
C TYR A 261 -8.91 -2.56 5.44
N VAL A 262 -9.51 -2.07 4.37
CA VAL A 262 -8.84 -1.84 3.09
C VAL A 262 -9.04 -0.38 2.73
N VAL A 263 -7.98 0.27 2.29
CA VAL A 263 -8.06 1.65 1.84
C VAL A 263 -7.47 1.80 0.44
N CYS A 264 -8.23 2.44 -0.43
CA CYS A 264 -7.76 2.97 -1.70
C CYS A 264 -7.77 4.49 -1.59
N SER A 265 -6.61 5.11 -1.41
CA SER A 265 -6.52 6.54 -1.12
C SER A 265 -6.77 7.43 -2.34
N TYR A 266 -6.69 6.88 -3.55
CA TYR A 266 -6.81 7.66 -4.79
C TYR A 266 -7.49 6.86 -5.91
N VAL A 267 -8.72 7.24 -6.21
CA VAL A 267 -9.51 6.77 -7.33
C VAL A 267 -9.95 7.99 -8.14
N PHE A 268 -9.65 7.96 -9.44
CA PHE A 268 -10.06 8.98 -10.39
C PHE A 268 -10.97 8.36 -11.45
N HIS A 269 -12.19 8.89 -11.54
CA HIS A 269 -13.13 8.56 -12.59
C HIS A 269 -13.65 9.87 -13.23
N PRO A 270 -13.34 10.14 -14.51
CA PRO A 270 -13.60 11.46 -15.13
C PRO A 270 -15.09 11.83 -15.13
N HIS A 271 -15.98 10.85 -15.26
CA HIS A 271 -17.43 11.08 -15.28
C HIS A 271 -18.06 11.23 -13.88
N VAL A 272 -17.31 11.05 -12.78
CA VAL A 272 -17.84 11.41 -11.44
C VAL A 272 -17.98 12.94 -11.31
N THR A 273 -17.15 13.69 -12.05
CA THR A 273 -17.19 15.16 -12.10
C THR A 273 -18.55 15.73 -12.53
N THR A 274 -19.34 14.97 -13.30
CA THR A 274 -20.62 15.43 -13.85
C THR A 274 -21.81 15.13 -12.94
N MET A 275 -21.60 14.36 -11.86
CA MET A 275 -22.66 14.00 -10.93
C MET A 275 -22.84 15.07 -9.84
N GLN A 276 -24.09 15.30 -9.44
CA GLN A 276 -24.38 16.09 -8.25
C GLN A 276 -23.95 15.34 -6.99
N TYR A 277 -23.28 16.03 -6.06
CA TYR A 277 -22.74 15.44 -4.83
C TYR A 277 -23.79 14.62 -4.06
N SER A 278 -24.98 15.21 -3.84
CA SER A 278 -26.08 14.55 -3.13
C SER A 278 -26.61 13.32 -3.88
N ALA A 279 -26.73 13.39 -5.20
CA ALA A 279 -27.21 12.28 -6.03
C ALA A 279 -26.22 11.10 -6.00
N PHE A 280 -24.92 11.38 -6.09
CA PHE A 280 -23.87 10.36 -6.02
C PHE A 280 -23.90 9.57 -4.71
N PHE A 281 -23.91 10.26 -3.55
CA PHE A 281 -23.94 9.57 -2.26
C PHE A 281 -25.29 8.91 -1.97
N HIS A 282 -26.39 9.49 -2.45
CA HIS A 282 -27.70 8.86 -2.33
C HIS A 282 -27.75 7.53 -3.08
N ALA A 283 -27.26 7.49 -4.32
CA ALA A 283 -27.17 6.27 -5.12
C ALA A 283 -26.26 5.22 -4.47
N CYS A 284 -25.07 5.63 -4.00
CA CYS A 284 -24.16 4.75 -3.27
C CYS A 284 -24.85 4.12 -2.03
N ARG A 285 -25.52 4.96 -1.22
CA ARG A 285 -26.25 4.50 -0.03
C ARG A 285 -27.41 3.56 -0.36
N LEU A 286 -28.17 3.84 -1.43
CA LEU A 286 -29.28 2.99 -1.90
C LEU A 286 -28.78 1.58 -2.24
N HIS A 287 -27.55 1.47 -2.73
CA HIS A 287 -26.89 0.21 -3.04
C HIS A 287 -26.04 -0.37 -1.91
N GLY A 288 -26.20 0.12 -0.67
CA GLY A 288 -25.53 -0.41 0.51
C GLY A 288 -24.06 0.00 0.65
N VAL A 289 -23.60 0.99 -0.12
CA VAL A 289 -22.28 1.59 0.03
C VAL A 289 -22.39 2.72 1.06
N CYS A 290 -22.36 2.32 2.34
CA CYS A 290 -22.39 3.21 3.48
C CYS A 290 -21.63 2.60 4.66
N PHE A 291 -21.35 3.43 5.66
CA PHE A 291 -20.73 3.00 6.90
C PHE A 291 -21.76 2.95 8.02
N ASP A 292 -21.80 1.82 8.72
CA ASP A 292 -22.58 1.61 9.92
C ASP A 292 -21.73 2.01 11.13
N VAL A 293 -22.10 3.13 11.76
CA VAL A 293 -21.39 3.69 12.91
C VAL A 293 -21.54 2.81 14.15
N GLU A 294 -22.69 2.16 14.34
CA GLU A 294 -22.94 1.30 15.50
C GLU A 294 -22.12 0.02 15.43
N ARG A 295 -22.05 -0.57 14.23
CA ARG A 295 -21.29 -1.82 14.02
C ARG A 295 -19.82 -1.59 13.70
N THR A 296 -19.44 -0.37 13.33
CA THR A 296 -18.11 0.03 12.84
C THR A 296 -17.69 -0.77 11.60
N LEU A 297 -18.63 -0.96 10.66
CA LEU A 297 -18.45 -1.77 9.45
C LEU A 297 -18.98 -1.04 8.22
N GLY A 298 -18.48 -1.40 7.05
CA GLY A 298 -18.94 -0.86 5.76
C GLY A 298 -17.95 0.12 5.16
N THR A 299 -18.44 1.05 4.32
CA THR A 299 -17.59 1.87 3.44
C THR A 299 -17.71 3.36 3.74
N LEU A 300 -16.56 4.00 3.88
CA LEU A 300 -16.38 5.44 3.94
C LEU A 300 -15.74 5.96 2.65
N PHE A 301 -16.13 7.17 2.28
CA PHE A 301 -15.46 7.93 1.23
C PHE A 301 -14.46 8.89 1.87
N LEU A 302 -13.23 8.87 1.35
CA LEU A 302 -12.16 9.78 1.74
C LEU A 302 -12.07 10.89 0.68
N LEU A 303 -12.64 12.05 0.95
CA LEU A 303 -12.64 13.17 0.01
C LEU A 303 -11.41 14.04 0.27
N THR A 304 -10.26 13.61 -0.25
CA THR A 304 -9.01 14.39 -0.19
C THR A 304 -9.05 15.64 -1.06
N ASP A 305 -9.92 15.63 -2.07
CA ASP A 305 -10.25 16.76 -2.94
C ASP A 305 -11.79 16.81 -3.10
N SER A 306 -12.29 17.67 -3.98
CA SER A 306 -13.70 17.71 -4.33
C SER A 306 -14.10 16.55 -5.26
N LEU A 307 -15.30 16.00 -5.07
CA LEU A 307 -15.91 15.09 -6.06
C LEU A 307 -16.01 15.73 -7.45
N THR A 308 -16.04 17.06 -7.54
CA THR A 308 -16.05 17.77 -8.82
C THR A 308 -14.74 17.62 -9.59
N ALA A 309 -13.65 17.20 -8.95
CA ALA A 309 -12.41 16.80 -9.61
C ALA A 309 -12.45 15.33 -10.09
N GLY A 310 -13.50 14.58 -9.74
CA GLY A 310 -13.66 13.16 -10.08
C GLY A 310 -12.74 12.25 -9.28
N VAL A 311 -12.10 12.80 -8.23
CA VAL A 311 -11.15 12.11 -7.36
C VAL A 311 -11.80 11.83 -6.01
N PHE A 312 -11.65 10.61 -5.54
CA PHE A 312 -12.08 10.19 -4.21
C PHE A 312 -11.24 9.02 -3.73
N GLY A 313 -11.12 8.86 -2.42
CA GLY A 313 -10.64 7.64 -1.79
C GLY A 313 -11.79 6.83 -1.21
N VAL A 314 -11.55 5.57 -0.93
CA VAL A 314 -12.52 4.65 -0.32
C VAL A 314 -11.82 3.87 0.78
N LEU A 315 -12.38 3.88 1.98
CA LEU A 315 -11.95 3.08 3.11
C LEU A 315 -13.09 2.14 3.51
N SER A 316 -12.84 0.84 3.48
CA SER A 316 -13.82 -0.16 3.84
C SER A 316 -13.36 -0.94 5.06
N VAL A 317 -14.24 -1.09 6.05
CA VAL A 317 -13.97 -1.77 7.32
C VAL A 317 -14.79 -3.05 7.40
N GLY A 318 -14.12 -4.15 7.73
CA GLY A 318 -14.68 -5.48 7.85
C GLY A 318 -14.25 -6.16 9.14
N GLU A 319 -14.88 -7.29 9.46
CA GLU A 319 -14.42 -8.18 10.55
C GLU A 319 -13.19 -8.99 10.15
N THR A 320 -13.02 -9.21 8.85
CA THR A 320 -11.84 -9.82 8.23
C THR A 320 -11.38 -8.96 7.04
N THR A 321 -10.15 -9.20 6.59
CA THR A 321 -9.58 -8.52 5.41
C THR A 321 -10.39 -8.82 4.15
N GLU A 322 -10.87 -10.06 4.00
CA GLU A 322 -11.72 -10.48 2.88
C GLU A 322 -13.08 -9.76 2.91
N GLY A 323 -13.67 -9.60 4.10
CA GLY A 323 -14.90 -8.83 4.28
C GLY A 323 -14.72 -7.36 3.92
N ALA A 324 -13.62 -6.75 4.34
CA ALA A 324 -13.27 -5.37 3.98
C ALA A 324 -13.03 -5.21 2.48
N LEU A 325 -12.34 -6.18 1.84
CA LEU A 325 -12.16 -6.22 0.38
C LEU A 325 -13.49 -6.37 -0.37
N ALA A 326 -14.42 -7.17 0.15
CA ALA A 326 -15.75 -7.33 -0.43
C ALA A 326 -16.52 -6.00 -0.41
N PHE A 327 -16.52 -5.28 0.71
CA PHE A 327 -17.12 -3.94 0.79
C PHE A 327 -16.50 -2.96 -0.20
N LEU A 328 -15.17 -2.93 -0.33
CA LEU A 328 -14.49 -2.06 -1.28
C LEU A 328 -14.85 -2.43 -2.73
N ARG A 329 -14.87 -3.73 -3.06
CA ARG A 329 -15.27 -4.20 -4.38
C ARG A 329 -16.69 -3.77 -4.71
N THR A 330 -17.65 -4.00 -3.80
CA THR A 330 -19.04 -3.57 -3.99
C THR A 330 -19.13 -2.07 -4.19
N ALA A 331 -18.39 -1.27 -3.42
CA ALA A 331 -18.34 0.18 -3.58
C ALA A 331 -17.89 0.59 -4.99
N LEU A 332 -16.77 0.05 -5.47
CA LEU A 332 -16.27 0.34 -6.81
C LEU A 332 -17.22 -0.17 -7.90
N GLU A 333 -17.83 -1.35 -7.76
CA GLU A 333 -18.79 -1.87 -8.74
C GLU A 333 -20.09 -1.06 -8.79
N VAL A 334 -20.56 -0.54 -7.67
CA VAL A 334 -21.69 0.41 -7.63
C VAL A 334 -21.32 1.70 -8.33
N ILE A 335 -20.20 2.32 -7.97
CA ILE A 335 -19.75 3.59 -8.57
C ILE A 335 -19.59 3.44 -10.09
N GLY A 336 -18.98 2.35 -10.55
CA GLY A 336 -18.81 2.09 -11.98
C GLY A 336 -20.14 1.99 -12.73
N ARG A 337 -21.18 1.40 -12.10
CA ARG A 337 -22.53 1.30 -12.68
C ARG A 337 -23.27 2.64 -12.68
N GLU A 338 -23.27 3.36 -11.56
CA GLU A 338 -23.95 4.66 -11.45
C GLU A 338 -23.40 5.68 -12.45
N VAL A 339 -22.08 5.69 -12.59
CA VAL A 339 -21.41 6.60 -13.51
C VAL A 339 -21.59 6.13 -14.97
N GLY A 340 -21.55 4.82 -15.23
CA GLY A 340 -21.79 4.23 -16.56
C GLY A 340 -23.21 4.46 -17.08
N ALA A 341 -24.24 4.29 -16.24
CA ALA A 341 -25.63 4.54 -16.60
C ALA A 341 -25.88 6.01 -16.97
N THR A 342 -25.15 6.94 -16.34
CA THR A 342 -25.23 8.36 -16.66
C THR A 342 -24.64 8.68 -18.03
N ILE A 343 -23.63 7.93 -18.49
CA ILE A 343 -23.03 8.09 -19.83
C ILE A 343 -24.02 7.66 -20.93
N GLU A 344 -24.72 6.53 -20.75
CA GLU A 344 -25.73 6.06 -21.71
C GLU A 344 -26.88 7.07 -21.89
N MET A 345 -27.26 7.76 -20.81
CA MET A 345 -28.25 8.85 -20.87
C MET A 345 -27.70 10.14 -21.50
N ALA A 346 -26.39 10.36 -21.49
CA ALA A 346 -25.74 11.62 -21.88
C ALA A 346 -25.01 11.58 -23.25
N ALA A 347 -25.21 10.52 -24.06
CA ALA A 347 -24.52 10.27 -25.33
C ALA A 347 -24.86 11.27 -26.48
N SER A 348 -24.75 12.57 -26.23
CA SER A 348 -24.79 13.65 -27.23
C SER A 348 -23.57 14.57 -27.21
N ARG A 349 -22.54 14.32 -26.39
CA ARG A 349 -21.31 15.16 -26.39
C ARG A 349 -20.04 14.31 -26.32
N SER A 350 -19.20 14.45 -27.34
CA SER A 350 -17.85 13.87 -27.36
C SER A 350 -16.96 14.60 -26.36
N VAL A 351 -16.49 13.87 -25.34
CA VAL A 351 -15.41 14.34 -24.46
C VAL A 351 -14.26 13.37 -24.61
N SER A 352 -13.10 13.87 -25.03
CA SER A 352 -11.87 13.10 -25.12
C SER A 352 -11.50 12.57 -23.74
N ALA A 353 -11.64 11.26 -23.55
CA ALA A 353 -11.46 10.61 -22.26
C ALA A 353 -9.98 10.58 -21.86
N HIS A 354 -9.60 11.42 -20.90
CA HIS A 354 -8.48 11.07 -20.03
C HIS A 354 -8.94 9.84 -19.24
N SER A 355 -8.44 8.66 -19.61
CA SER A 355 -8.78 7.42 -18.91
C SER A 355 -8.27 7.53 -17.48
N GLY A 356 -9.16 7.71 -16.50
CA GLY A 356 -8.78 7.71 -15.10
C GLY A 356 -8.24 6.35 -14.63
N ASN A 357 -7.75 6.26 -13.40
CA ASN A 357 -7.18 5.01 -12.88
C ASN A 357 -8.25 4.01 -12.40
N PHE A 358 -9.54 4.38 -12.42
CA PHE A 358 -10.63 3.57 -11.85
C PHE A 358 -10.67 2.12 -12.34
N ALA A 359 -10.53 1.89 -13.65
CA ALA A 359 -10.58 0.54 -14.22
C ALA A 359 -9.42 -0.33 -13.72
N GLN A 360 -8.23 0.26 -13.60
CA GLN A 360 -7.04 -0.40 -13.07
C GLN A 360 -7.24 -0.75 -11.58
N VAL A 361 -7.75 0.19 -10.79
CA VAL A 361 -8.08 0.00 -9.38
C VAL A 361 -9.08 -1.15 -9.21
N LEU A 362 -10.20 -1.11 -9.94
CA LEU A 362 -11.25 -2.14 -9.87
C LEU A 362 -10.73 -3.52 -10.29
N SER A 363 -9.87 -3.58 -11.32
CA SER A 363 -9.24 -4.83 -11.76
C SER A 363 -8.36 -5.44 -10.67
N ALA A 364 -7.51 -4.63 -10.03
CA ALA A 364 -6.66 -5.08 -8.93
C ALA A 364 -7.47 -5.57 -7.72
N ILE A 365 -8.55 -4.87 -7.35
CA ILE A 365 -9.44 -5.30 -6.26
C ILE A 365 -10.21 -6.59 -6.61
N ARG A 366 -10.62 -6.77 -7.87
CA ARG A 366 -11.24 -8.02 -8.34
C ARG A 366 -10.27 -9.20 -8.27
N ALA A 367 -9.00 -8.99 -8.64
CA ALA A 367 -7.96 -10.00 -8.50
C ALA A 367 -7.75 -10.38 -7.01
N ALA A 368 -7.67 -9.38 -6.13
CA ALA A 368 -7.51 -9.59 -4.69
C ALA A 368 -8.71 -10.28 -4.01
N THR A 369 -9.90 -10.22 -4.61
CA THR A 369 -11.12 -10.90 -4.12
C THR A 369 -11.38 -12.25 -4.80
N GLY A 370 -10.42 -12.79 -5.56
CA GLY A 370 -10.48 -14.14 -6.13
C GLY A 370 -11.11 -14.25 -7.52
N GLY A 371 -11.25 -13.15 -8.27
CA GLY A 371 -11.73 -13.16 -9.66
C GLY A 371 -13.21 -13.55 -9.79
N GLY A 372 -14.01 -12.76 -10.51
CA GLY A 372 -15.44 -12.99 -10.64
C GLY A 372 -15.79 -14.33 -11.32
N LYS A 373 -16.12 -15.35 -10.52
CA LYS A 373 -17.33 -16.15 -10.79
C LYS A 373 -18.47 -15.44 -10.08
N GLY A 374 -19.07 -14.48 -10.77
CA GLY A 374 -20.38 -13.98 -10.40
C GLY A 374 -21.42 -15.07 -10.62
N ASP A 375 -21.45 -16.08 -9.74
CA ASP A 375 -22.64 -16.90 -9.50
C ASP A 375 -22.48 -17.84 -8.28
N ARG A 376 -22.26 -17.26 -7.09
CA ARG A 376 -22.61 -17.95 -5.84
C ARG A 376 -23.47 -17.03 -5.00
N LEU A 377 -24.76 -17.05 -5.35
CA LEU A 377 -25.93 -16.92 -4.50
C LEU A 377 -25.72 -16.20 -3.16
N GLY A 378 -26.42 -15.11 -2.89
CA GLY A 378 -27.87 -15.21 -2.77
C GLY A 378 -28.24 -15.82 -1.43
N LYS A 379 -28.04 -15.07 -0.34
CA LYS A 379 -28.74 -15.20 0.95
C LYS A 379 -28.38 -14.09 1.95
N THR A 380 -28.23 -12.85 1.49
CA THR A 380 -28.35 -11.72 2.44
C THR A 380 -29.84 -11.49 2.63
N ARG A 381 -30.37 -11.95 3.77
CA ARG A 381 -31.71 -11.62 4.24
C ARG A 381 -31.91 -10.11 4.02
N ARG A 382 -32.94 -9.76 3.24
CA ARG A 382 -33.56 -8.44 3.30
C ARG A 382 -34.00 -8.23 4.75
N LEU A 383 -33.19 -7.55 5.54
CA LEU A 383 -33.69 -6.85 6.70
C LEU A 383 -34.45 -5.66 6.14
N ARG A 384 -35.77 -5.83 6.07
CA ARG A 384 -36.69 -4.73 5.84
C ARG A 384 -36.53 -3.75 7.01
N PHE A 385 -36.44 -2.46 6.67
CA PHE A 385 -36.84 -1.39 7.57
C PHE A 385 -38.31 -1.55 7.94
#